data_AF-A0A537W8E9-F1
#
_entry.id   AF-A0A537W8E9-F1
#
_cell.length_a   1.000
_cell.length_b   1.000
_cell.length_c   1.000
_cell.angle_alpha   90.00
_cell.angle_beta   90.00
_cell.angle_gamma   90.00
#
_symmetry.space_group_name_H-M   'P 1'
#
loop_
_entity.id
_entity.type
_entity.pdbx_description
1 polymer ?
#
loop_
_entity_poly.entity_id
_entity_poly.type
_entity_poly.pdbx_seq_one_letter_code
_entity_poly.pdbx_strand_id
1 'polypeptide(L)'
;MPITLVTGPANSGKAQLLMDAVRRHLAHGEEPLLVVPTGADAEHYLRELAAEGAAMGVRVERFAGLIAEAVRRAGVSDAILGGLARERVLVMVASRAGVPAVASGFVRALGELFGELQARRVTPARFSDALARWLATDGPSASRAELGTLYAEYRATLERLGRMDAEQRSVAALDALRRRPGLWGGTPVLFYGFDDLTSLQLDAIETLGRVVAAPVTVSLAYEPGRAAFAGRAATFQTLAACSSRAPSTTRRGRAPR
;
A
#
# COMPACT_ATOMS: atom_id res chain seq x y z
N MET A 1 -15.95 -7.15 13.46
CA MET A 1 -14.48 -6.92 13.62
C MET A 1 -13.97 -6.48 12.28
N PRO A 2 -12.93 -5.63 12.14
CA PRO A 2 -11.94 -6.16 11.21
C PRO A 2 -10.51 -5.60 11.22
N ILE A 3 -10.12 -4.68 12.10
CA ILE A 3 -8.73 -4.20 12.12
C ILE A 3 -8.24 -4.22 13.57
N THR A 4 -7.24 -5.05 13.83
CA THR A 4 -6.53 -5.11 15.11
C THR A 4 -5.22 -4.36 14.98
N LEU A 5 -5.03 -3.29 15.77
CA LEU A 5 -3.79 -2.52 15.80
C LEU A 5 -2.91 -2.96 16.97
N VAL A 6 -1.70 -3.39 16.64
CA VAL A 6 -0.65 -3.73 17.62
C VAL A 6 0.39 -2.60 17.62
N THR A 7 0.43 -1.82 18.69
CA THR A 7 1.33 -0.67 18.81
C THR A 7 2.32 -0.82 19.96
N GLY A 8 3.51 -0.28 19.80
CA GLY A 8 4.53 -0.26 20.84
C GLY A 8 5.91 0.18 20.32
N PRO A 9 6.88 0.45 21.21
CA PRO A 9 8.25 0.82 20.86
C PRO A 9 8.92 -0.14 19.88
N ALA A 10 9.97 0.30 19.18
CA ALA A 10 10.92 -0.63 18.58
C ALA A 10 11.39 -1.65 19.64
N ASN A 11 11.42 -2.93 19.27
CA ASN A 11 11.77 -4.06 20.15
C ASN A 11 10.81 -4.31 21.35
N SER A 12 9.52 -3.96 21.24
CA SER A 12 8.54 -4.15 22.32
C SER A 12 7.80 -5.50 22.33
N GLY A 13 8.30 -6.52 21.63
CA GLY A 13 7.61 -7.82 21.51
C GLY A 13 6.43 -7.83 20.52
N LYS A 14 6.32 -6.84 19.62
CA LYS A 14 5.29 -6.81 18.57
C LYS A 14 5.38 -8.00 17.61
N ALA A 15 6.61 -8.47 17.35
CA ALA A 15 6.86 -9.69 16.58
C ALA A 15 6.10 -10.86 17.20
N GLN A 16 6.30 -11.08 18.51
CA GLN A 16 5.68 -12.17 19.26
C GLN A 16 4.16 -12.14 19.15
N LEU A 17 3.54 -10.99 19.41
CA LEU A 17 2.08 -10.83 19.36
C LEU A 17 1.50 -11.10 17.96
N LEU A 18 2.24 -10.73 16.92
CA LEU A 18 1.81 -10.97 15.55
C LEU A 18 2.02 -12.43 15.14
N MET A 19 3.12 -13.05 15.55
CA MET A 19 3.35 -14.49 15.34
C MET A 19 2.36 -15.35 16.14
N ASP A 20 1.97 -14.93 17.34
CA ASP A 20 0.86 -15.54 18.09
C ASP A 20 -0.46 -15.41 17.32
N ALA A 21 -0.68 -14.30 16.63
CA ALA A 21 -1.86 -14.12 15.78
C ALA A 21 -1.83 -15.05 14.56
N VAL A 22 -0.69 -15.17 13.87
CA VAL A 22 -0.49 -16.14 12.77
C VAL A 22 -0.81 -17.55 13.26
N ARG A 23 -0.21 -17.98 14.38
CA ARG A 23 -0.42 -19.32 14.95
C ARG A 23 -1.88 -19.57 15.35
N ARG A 24 -2.56 -18.56 15.90
CA ARG A 24 -4.00 -18.66 16.18
C ARG A 24 -4.79 -18.93 14.90
N HIS A 25 -4.54 -18.21 13.82
CA HIS A 25 -5.24 -18.45 12.55
C HIS A 25 -4.96 -19.87 12.01
N LEU A 26 -3.70 -20.31 12.03
CA LEU A 26 -3.32 -21.67 11.63
C LEU A 26 -4.02 -22.75 12.47
N ALA A 27 -4.14 -22.55 13.78
CA ALA A 27 -4.83 -23.48 14.67
C ALA A 27 -6.34 -23.60 14.38
N HIS A 28 -6.95 -22.61 13.72
CA HIS A 28 -8.34 -22.66 13.24
C HIS A 28 -8.46 -23.26 11.83
N GLY A 29 -7.36 -23.76 11.25
CA GLY A 29 -7.34 -24.31 9.89
C GLY A 29 -7.41 -23.24 8.79
N GLU A 30 -7.10 -21.99 9.12
CA GLU A 30 -7.08 -20.88 8.16
C GLU A 30 -5.69 -20.73 7.53
N GLU A 31 -5.64 -20.10 6.35
CA GLU A 31 -4.39 -19.84 5.63
C GLU A 31 -4.02 -18.35 5.65
N PRO A 32 -3.40 -17.82 6.72
CA PRO A 32 -3.12 -16.39 6.85
C PRO A 32 -2.05 -15.90 5.85
N LEU A 33 -2.24 -14.69 5.34
CA LEU A 33 -1.20 -13.94 4.61
C LEU A 33 -0.45 -13.02 5.58
N LEU A 34 0.84 -13.27 5.77
CA LEU A 34 1.76 -12.38 6.46
C LEU A 34 2.45 -11.46 5.44
N VAL A 35 2.09 -10.18 5.46
CA VAL A 35 2.60 -9.14 4.58
C VAL A 35 3.74 -8.40 5.27
N VAL A 36 4.90 -8.33 4.60
CA VAL A 36 6.14 -7.72 5.10
C VAL A 36 6.77 -6.76 4.08
N PRO A 37 7.63 -5.81 4.49
CA PRO A 37 8.08 -4.76 3.58
C PRO A 37 9.12 -5.25 2.56
N THR A 38 10.06 -6.11 2.95
CA THR A 38 11.18 -6.52 2.08
C THR A 38 11.23 -8.03 1.84
N GLY A 39 12.00 -8.42 0.82
CA GLY A 39 12.25 -9.84 0.53
C GLY A 39 13.07 -10.51 1.64
N ALA A 40 14.02 -9.78 2.23
CA ALA A 40 14.80 -10.27 3.36
C ALA A 40 13.91 -10.56 4.57
N ASP A 41 12.91 -9.71 4.84
CA ASP A 41 11.93 -9.97 5.90
C ASP A 41 11.11 -11.22 5.60
N ALA A 42 10.67 -11.39 4.35
CA ALA A 42 9.88 -12.56 3.95
C ALA A 42 10.66 -13.86 4.17
N GLU A 43 11.92 -13.90 3.73
CA GLU A 43 12.81 -15.03 3.94
C GLU A 43 13.13 -15.27 5.42
N HIS A 44 13.31 -14.20 6.20
CA HIS A 44 13.58 -14.28 7.63
C HIS A 44 12.40 -14.90 8.38
N TYR A 45 11.20 -14.37 8.20
CA TYR A 45 10.01 -14.85 8.91
C TYR A 45 9.55 -16.21 8.43
N LEU A 46 9.73 -16.54 7.15
CA LEU A 46 9.47 -17.90 6.67
C LEU A 46 10.38 -18.92 7.35
N ARG A 47 11.68 -18.59 7.54
CA ARG A 47 12.62 -19.46 8.28
C ARG A 47 12.26 -19.58 9.76
N GLU A 48 11.87 -18.49 10.40
CA GLU A 48 11.43 -18.49 11.80
C GLU A 48 10.19 -19.39 11.98
N LEU A 49 9.17 -19.22 11.13
CA LEU A 49 7.96 -20.04 11.14
C LEU A 49 8.26 -21.52 10.84
N ALA A 50 9.23 -21.80 9.96
CA ALA A 50 9.66 -23.17 9.66
C ALA A 50 10.35 -23.84 10.85
N ALA A 51 11.21 -23.11 11.55
CA ALA A 51 11.88 -23.61 12.76
C ALA A 51 10.89 -23.97 13.88
N GLU A 52 9.75 -23.29 13.93
CA GLU A 52 8.67 -23.52 14.90
C GLU A 52 7.59 -24.51 14.40
N GLY A 53 7.75 -25.11 13.22
CA GLY A 53 6.79 -26.05 12.64
C GLY A 53 5.48 -25.41 12.14
N ALA A 54 5.46 -24.09 11.97
CA ALA A 54 4.30 -23.28 11.58
C ALA A 54 4.35 -22.76 10.12
N ALA A 55 5.35 -23.16 9.33
CA ALA A 55 5.48 -22.72 7.93
C ALA A 55 4.42 -23.28 6.98
N MET A 56 3.76 -24.38 7.35
CA MET A 56 2.69 -24.96 6.54
C MET A 56 1.37 -24.22 6.79
N GLY A 57 0.74 -23.73 5.71
CA GLY A 57 -0.54 -23.00 5.77
C GLY A 57 -0.41 -21.48 5.89
N VAL A 58 0.78 -20.94 6.16
CA VAL A 58 1.03 -19.48 6.15
C VAL A 58 1.70 -19.06 4.85
N ARG A 59 1.24 -17.95 4.28
CA ARG A 59 1.88 -17.31 3.12
C ARG A 59 2.58 -16.04 3.56
N VAL A 60 3.92 -16.03 3.52
CA VAL A 60 4.71 -14.83 3.79
C VAL A 60 5.00 -14.12 2.46
N GLU A 61 4.48 -12.91 2.32
CA GLU A 61 4.45 -12.18 1.05
C GLU A 61 4.90 -10.72 1.26
N ARG A 62 5.41 -10.10 0.20
CA ARG A 62 5.49 -8.64 0.16
C ARG A 62 4.12 -8.05 -0.21
N PHE A 63 3.97 -6.73 -0.08
CA PHE A 63 2.73 -6.06 -0.48
C PHE A 63 2.29 -6.37 -1.93
N ALA A 64 3.25 -6.53 -2.85
CA ALA A 64 2.95 -6.94 -4.22
C ALA A 64 2.25 -8.32 -4.31
N GLY A 65 2.57 -9.26 -3.41
CA GLY A 65 1.92 -10.57 -3.34
C GLY A 65 0.46 -10.47 -2.86
N LEU A 66 0.18 -9.60 -1.87
CA LEU A 66 -1.19 -9.29 -1.45
C LEU A 66 -2.02 -8.72 -2.60
N ILE A 67 -1.46 -7.77 -3.35
CA ILE A 67 -2.14 -7.17 -4.50
C ILE A 67 -2.36 -8.20 -5.61
N ALA A 68 -1.38 -9.06 -5.90
CA ALA A 68 -1.54 -10.14 -6.86
C ALA A 68 -2.68 -11.10 -6.46
N GLU A 69 -2.80 -11.40 -5.16
CA GLU A 69 -3.91 -12.19 -4.62
C GLU A 69 -5.26 -11.48 -4.79
N ALA A 70 -5.33 -10.18 -4.50
CA ALA A 70 -6.51 -9.37 -4.70
C ALA A 70 -6.93 -9.32 -6.18
N VAL A 71 -5.98 -9.11 -7.10
CA VAL A 71 -6.20 -9.13 -8.56
C VAL A 71 -6.76 -10.48 -9.01
N ARG A 72 -6.15 -11.56 -8.54
CA ARG A 72 -6.56 -12.94 -8.85
C ARG A 72 -8.01 -13.19 -8.43
N ARG A 73 -8.37 -12.83 -7.19
CA ARG A 73 -9.74 -13.00 -6.65
C ARG A 73 -10.76 -12.07 -7.28
N ALA A 74 -10.36 -10.85 -7.59
CA ALA A 74 -11.20 -9.86 -8.25
C ALA A 74 -11.49 -10.20 -9.73
N GLY A 75 -10.70 -11.09 -10.34
CA GLY A 75 -10.82 -11.44 -11.75
C GLY A 75 -10.42 -10.30 -12.70
N VAL A 76 -9.55 -9.39 -12.25
CA VAL A 76 -9.09 -8.26 -13.08
C VAL A 76 -8.10 -8.79 -14.13
N SER A 77 -8.57 -8.88 -15.37
CA SER A 77 -7.85 -9.50 -16.50
C SER A 77 -7.26 -8.50 -17.50
N ASP A 78 -7.49 -7.20 -17.31
CA ASP A 78 -7.01 -6.15 -18.22
C ASP A 78 -5.49 -6.22 -18.41
N ALA A 79 -5.02 -6.12 -19.65
CA ALA A 79 -3.60 -6.23 -19.96
C ALA A 79 -2.78 -5.10 -19.31
N ILE A 80 -1.70 -5.47 -18.60
CA ILE A 80 -0.77 -4.51 -17.98
C ILE A 80 0.25 -4.03 -19.00
N LEU A 81 0.56 -2.75 -18.90
CA LEU A 81 1.78 -2.18 -19.44
C LEU A 81 2.97 -2.53 -18.52
N GLY A 82 3.84 -3.43 -18.97
CA GLY A 82 5.04 -3.82 -18.21
C GLY A 82 5.96 -2.61 -17.93
N GLY A 83 6.82 -2.71 -16.92
CA GLY A 83 7.63 -1.57 -16.43
C GLY A 83 8.42 -0.83 -17.50
N LEU A 84 9.11 -1.55 -18.39
CA LEU A 84 9.85 -0.96 -19.50
C LEU A 84 8.91 -0.25 -20.52
N ALA A 85 7.76 -0.85 -20.80
CA ALA A 85 6.78 -0.24 -21.70
C ALA A 85 6.15 1.01 -21.08
N ARG A 86 5.92 1.00 -19.76
CA ARG A 86 5.48 2.17 -18.99
C ARG A 86 6.50 3.29 -19.03
N GLU A 87 7.77 2.98 -18.83
CA GLU A 87 8.86 3.95 -18.93
C GLU A 87 8.92 4.59 -20.32
N ARG A 88 8.82 3.78 -21.39
CA ARG A 88 8.77 4.29 -22.77
C ARG A 88 7.58 5.21 -23.03
N VAL A 89 6.40 4.88 -22.48
CA VAL A 89 5.23 5.76 -22.54
C VAL A 89 5.51 7.08 -21.83
N LEU A 90 6.09 7.06 -20.63
CA LEU A 90 6.42 8.29 -19.88
C LEU A 90 7.45 9.15 -20.62
N VAL A 91 8.49 8.55 -21.21
CA VAL A 91 9.45 9.26 -22.07
C VAL A 91 8.73 9.92 -23.25
N MET A 92 7.88 9.18 -23.95
CA MET A 92 7.11 9.68 -25.09
C MET A 92 6.21 10.87 -24.69
N VAL A 93 5.49 10.75 -23.57
CA VAL A 93 4.64 11.82 -23.04
C VAL A 93 5.45 13.06 -22.71
N ALA A 94 6.59 12.91 -22.02
CA ALA A 94 7.48 14.01 -21.68
C ALA A 94 8.07 14.70 -22.91
N SER A 95 8.54 13.93 -23.90
CA SER A 95 9.08 14.48 -25.16
C SER A 95 8.04 15.26 -25.95
N ARG A 96 6.78 14.79 -26.00
CA ARG A 96 5.69 15.50 -26.71
C ARG A 96 5.28 16.79 -26.02
N ALA A 97 5.45 16.88 -24.71
CA ALA A 97 5.28 18.11 -23.95
C ALA A 97 6.45 19.10 -24.08
N GLY A 98 7.47 18.77 -24.88
CA GLY A 98 8.62 19.64 -25.14
C GLY A 98 9.70 19.60 -24.06
N VAL A 99 9.69 18.62 -23.15
CA VAL A 99 10.74 18.47 -22.13
C VAL A 99 12.05 18.06 -22.83
N PRO A 100 13.07 18.95 -22.88
CA PRO A 100 14.32 18.66 -23.58
C PRO A 100 15.17 17.67 -22.79
N ALA A 101 15.80 16.72 -23.48
CA ALA A 101 16.70 15.72 -22.91
C ALA A 101 16.12 15.03 -21.65
N VAL A 102 15.03 14.30 -21.84
CA VAL A 102 14.31 13.58 -20.78
C VAL A 102 15.26 12.63 -20.04
N ALA A 103 15.77 13.07 -18.90
CA ALA A 103 16.65 12.26 -18.06
C ALA A 103 15.88 11.08 -17.44
N SER A 104 16.54 9.93 -17.29
CA SER A 104 15.95 8.74 -16.66
C SER A 104 15.43 9.02 -15.24
N GLY A 105 16.15 9.87 -14.48
CA GLY A 105 15.73 10.30 -13.15
C GLY A 105 14.40 11.07 -13.15
N PHE A 106 14.16 11.90 -14.17
CA PHE A 106 12.91 12.64 -14.32
C PHE A 106 11.74 11.71 -14.67
N VAL A 107 11.96 10.75 -15.58
CA VAL A 107 10.96 9.74 -15.96
C VAL A 107 10.57 8.88 -14.77
N ARG A 108 11.56 8.45 -13.98
CA ARG A 108 11.32 7.72 -12.74
C ARG A 108 10.47 8.53 -11.77
N ALA A 109 10.84 9.79 -11.52
CA ALA A 109 10.08 10.67 -10.63
C ALA A 109 8.65 10.95 -11.12
N LEU A 110 8.44 11.13 -12.44
CA LEU A 110 7.10 11.23 -13.02
C LEU A 110 6.30 9.95 -12.83
N GLY A 111 6.91 8.80 -13.05
CA GLY A 111 6.28 7.50 -12.83
C GLY A 111 5.87 7.28 -11.37
N GLU A 112 6.69 7.70 -10.42
CA GLU A 112 6.39 7.66 -8.98
C GLU A 112 5.23 8.60 -8.62
N LEU A 113 5.29 9.87 -9.06
CA LEU A 113 4.23 10.86 -8.85
C LEU A 113 2.88 10.38 -9.42
N PHE A 114 2.87 9.91 -10.66
CA PHE A 114 1.63 9.45 -11.30
C PHE A 114 1.08 8.19 -10.64
N GLY A 115 1.95 7.28 -10.21
CA GLY A 115 1.54 6.12 -9.42
C GLY A 115 0.88 6.53 -8.10
N GLU A 116 1.42 7.53 -7.41
CA GLU A 116 0.81 8.05 -6.18
C GLU A 116 -0.54 8.73 -6.43
N LEU A 117 -0.64 9.58 -7.46
CA LEU A 117 -1.90 10.23 -7.83
C LEU A 117 -2.99 9.20 -8.15
N GLN A 118 -2.64 8.13 -8.87
CA GLN A 118 -3.55 7.06 -9.21
C GLN A 118 -3.96 6.22 -7.99
N ALA A 119 -3.01 5.87 -7.12
CA ALA A 119 -3.30 5.17 -5.86
C ALA A 119 -4.29 5.96 -4.99
N ARG A 120 -4.26 7.30 -5.08
CA ARG A 120 -5.18 8.21 -4.40
C ARG A 120 -6.45 8.55 -5.19
N ARG A 121 -6.68 7.90 -6.34
CA ARG A 121 -7.82 8.15 -7.26
C ARG A 121 -7.93 9.61 -7.69
N VAL A 122 -6.80 10.30 -7.83
CA VAL A 122 -6.76 11.68 -8.32
C VAL A 122 -6.91 11.67 -9.83
N THR A 123 -7.98 12.28 -10.32
CA THR A 123 -8.22 12.44 -11.76
C THR A 123 -7.33 13.55 -12.33
N PRO A 124 -7.03 13.53 -13.64
CA PRO A 124 -6.29 14.62 -14.28
C PRO A 124 -6.91 16.00 -14.03
N ALA A 125 -8.25 16.12 -14.15
CA ALA A 125 -8.96 17.37 -13.86
C ALA A 125 -8.74 17.86 -12.43
N ARG A 126 -8.90 16.97 -11.43
CA ARG A 126 -8.71 17.33 -10.02
C ARG A 126 -7.27 17.75 -9.72
N PHE A 127 -6.29 17.11 -10.38
CA PHE A 127 -4.89 17.48 -10.23
C PHE A 127 -4.59 18.84 -10.85
N SER A 128 -5.06 19.09 -12.08
CA SER A 128 -4.92 20.38 -12.76
C SER A 128 -5.58 21.52 -11.97
N ASP A 129 -6.78 21.30 -11.41
CA ASP A 129 -7.44 22.30 -10.55
C ASP A 129 -6.64 22.61 -9.29
N ALA A 130 -6.04 21.58 -8.68
CA ALA A 130 -5.19 21.77 -7.50
C ALA A 130 -3.92 22.56 -7.83
N LEU A 131 -3.28 22.27 -8.98
CA LEU A 131 -2.12 23.01 -9.47
C LEU A 131 -2.47 24.47 -9.79
N ALA A 132 -3.61 24.72 -10.43
CA ALA A 132 -4.07 26.07 -10.74
C ALA A 132 -4.31 26.92 -9.48
N ARG A 133 -4.95 26.34 -8.45
CA ARG A 133 -5.10 27.00 -7.14
C ARG A 133 -3.75 27.29 -6.49
N TRP A 134 -2.80 26.37 -6.58
CA TRP A 134 -1.47 26.56 -6.02
C TRP A 134 -0.70 27.68 -6.72
N LEU A 135 -0.77 27.74 -8.05
CA LEU A 135 -0.17 28.82 -8.85
C LEU A 135 -0.73 30.20 -8.52
N ALA A 136 -2.02 30.30 -8.20
CA ALA A 136 -2.65 31.55 -7.81
C ALA A 136 -2.12 32.09 -6.47
N THR A 137 -1.63 31.22 -5.58
CA THR A 137 -1.11 31.60 -4.27
C THR A 137 0.39 31.90 -4.29
N ASP A 138 1.18 31.08 -4.99
CA ASP A 138 2.66 31.13 -4.95
C ASP A 138 3.29 31.76 -6.20
N GLY A 139 2.47 32.23 -7.14
CA GLY A 139 2.89 32.80 -8.42
C GLY A 139 3.13 31.76 -9.53
N PRO A 140 3.15 32.20 -10.80
CA PRO A 140 3.27 31.32 -11.96
C PRO A 140 4.62 30.57 -11.97
N SER A 141 4.58 29.26 -12.21
CA SER A 141 5.77 28.51 -12.67
C SER A 141 5.39 27.55 -13.80
N ALA A 142 6.16 27.59 -14.89
CA ALA A 142 5.93 26.77 -16.09
C ALA A 142 5.91 25.27 -15.75
N SER A 143 6.85 24.84 -14.90
CA SER A 143 7.00 23.44 -14.48
C SER A 143 5.77 22.86 -13.77
N ARG A 144 4.96 23.67 -13.08
CA ARG A 144 3.74 23.19 -12.38
C ARG A 144 2.57 22.98 -13.34
N ALA A 145 2.38 23.88 -14.30
CA ALA A 145 1.33 23.72 -15.32
C ALA A 145 1.61 22.52 -16.23
N GLU A 146 2.89 22.26 -16.52
CA GLU A 146 3.33 21.10 -17.30
C GLU A 146 2.97 19.75 -16.64
N LEU A 147 3.02 19.64 -15.30
CA LEU A 147 2.71 18.39 -14.60
C LEU A 147 1.26 17.94 -14.79
N GLY A 148 0.30 18.87 -14.79
CA GLY A 148 -1.12 18.55 -15.03
C GLY A 148 -1.34 17.99 -16.43
N THR A 149 -0.72 18.63 -17.43
CA THR A 149 -0.77 18.20 -18.83
C THR A 149 -0.10 16.84 -19.03
N LEU A 150 1.08 16.62 -18.46
CA LEU A 150 1.80 15.34 -18.52
C LEU A 150 0.97 14.20 -17.92
N TYR A 151 0.32 14.43 -16.78
CA TYR A 151 -0.53 13.40 -16.15
C TYR A 151 -1.77 13.10 -17.00
N ALA A 152 -2.41 14.12 -17.58
CA ALA A 152 -3.55 13.94 -18.46
C ALA A 152 -3.19 13.13 -19.72
N GLU A 153 -2.09 13.49 -20.39
CA GLU A 153 -1.62 12.80 -21.59
C GLU A 153 -1.16 11.37 -21.30
N TYR A 154 -0.55 11.13 -20.14
CA TYR A 154 -0.23 9.78 -19.68
C TYR A 154 -1.49 8.92 -19.55
N ARG A 155 -2.53 9.42 -18.88
CA ARG A 155 -3.81 8.73 -18.71
C ARG A 155 -4.50 8.47 -20.05
N ALA A 156 -4.55 9.47 -20.92
CA ALA A 156 -5.13 9.34 -22.26
C ALA A 156 -4.34 8.34 -23.13
N THR A 157 -3.03 8.24 -22.95
CA THR A 157 -2.20 7.25 -23.66
C THR A 157 -2.52 5.83 -23.21
N LEU A 158 -2.63 5.58 -21.90
CA LEU A 158 -3.00 4.26 -21.39
C LEU A 158 -4.39 3.83 -21.87
N GLU A 159 -5.34 4.77 -21.88
CA GLU A 159 -6.70 4.54 -22.38
C GLU A 159 -6.71 4.19 -23.88
N ARG A 160 -5.99 4.94 -24.72
CA ARG A 160 -5.85 4.63 -26.15
C ARG A 160 -5.22 3.27 -26.42
N LEU A 161 -4.29 2.84 -25.57
CA LEU A 161 -3.65 1.52 -25.67
C LEU A 161 -4.56 0.39 -25.17
N GLY A 162 -5.66 0.71 -24.48
CA GLY A 162 -6.48 -0.29 -23.78
C GLY A 162 -5.63 -1.08 -22.77
N ARG A 163 -4.77 -0.38 -22.02
CA ARG A 163 -3.86 -0.98 -21.04
C ARG A 163 -3.99 -0.27 -19.70
N MET A 164 -3.77 -1.04 -18.64
CA MET A 164 -3.58 -0.49 -17.30
C MET A 164 -2.09 -0.50 -16.93
N ASP A 165 -1.65 0.43 -16.09
CA ASP A 165 -0.43 0.26 -15.32
C ASP A 165 -0.67 -0.58 -14.05
N ALA A 166 0.40 -0.84 -13.30
CA ALA A 166 0.35 -1.68 -12.11
C ALA A 166 -0.50 -1.04 -11.00
N GLU A 167 -0.39 0.28 -10.81
CA GLU A 167 -1.13 1.03 -9.81
C GLU A 167 -2.64 1.04 -10.11
N GLN A 168 -3.04 1.32 -11.36
CA GLN A 168 -4.44 1.23 -11.81
C GLN A 168 -5.02 -0.16 -11.59
N ARG A 169 -4.29 -1.22 -11.92
CA ARG A 169 -4.78 -2.59 -11.70
C ARG A 169 -4.96 -2.87 -10.21
N SER A 170 -4.03 -2.41 -9.39
CA SER A 170 -4.11 -2.56 -7.93
C SER A 170 -5.37 -1.89 -7.37
N VAL A 171 -5.62 -0.64 -7.77
CA VAL A 171 -6.82 0.12 -7.37
C VAL A 171 -8.08 -0.56 -7.90
N ALA A 172 -8.11 -1.01 -9.15
CA ALA A 172 -9.24 -1.70 -9.75
C ALA A 172 -9.60 -3.00 -9.01
N ALA A 173 -8.59 -3.76 -8.58
CA ALA A 173 -8.79 -4.98 -7.80
C ALA A 173 -9.40 -4.67 -6.42
N LEU A 174 -8.86 -3.68 -5.69
CA LEU A 174 -9.43 -3.26 -4.41
C LEU A 174 -10.86 -2.74 -4.57
N ASP A 175 -11.13 -1.94 -5.62
CA ASP A 175 -12.48 -1.45 -5.90
C ASP A 175 -13.45 -2.57 -6.28
N ALA A 176 -12.97 -3.63 -6.95
CA ALA A 176 -13.78 -4.82 -7.23
C ALA A 176 -14.11 -5.59 -5.94
N LEU A 177 -13.15 -5.74 -5.02
CA LEU A 177 -13.40 -6.35 -3.71
C LEU A 177 -14.37 -5.51 -2.87
N ARG A 178 -14.30 -4.17 -2.95
CA ARG A 178 -15.29 -3.29 -2.29
C ARG A 178 -16.71 -3.52 -2.83
N ARG A 179 -16.86 -3.68 -4.14
CA ARG A 179 -18.15 -3.93 -4.78
C ARG A 179 -18.68 -5.34 -4.51
N ARG A 180 -17.77 -6.32 -4.38
CA ARG A 180 -18.11 -7.73 -4.12
C ARG A 180 -17.22 -8.31 -3.03
N PRO A 181 -17.50 -8.00 -1.75
CA PRO A 181 -16.72 -8.47 -0.60
C PRO A 181 -16.45 -9.98 -0.57
N GLY A 182 -17.46 -10.78 -0.98
CA GLY A 182 -17.38 -12.24 -0.99
C GLY A 182 -16.28 -12.81 -1.89
N LEU A 183 -15.73 -12.04 -2.84
CA LEU A 183 -14.60 -12.48 -3.67
C LEU A 183 -13.33 -12.72 -2.85
N TRP A 184 -13.16 -12.01 -1.73
CA TRP A 184 -12.06 -12.28 -0.82
C TRP A 184 -12.33 -13.51 0.04
N GLY A 185 -13.56 -13.76 0.47
CA GLY A 185 -13.83 -14.79 1.47
C GLY A 185 -13.24 -14.42 2.84
N GLY A 186 -12.75 -15.41 3.59
CA GLY A 186 -12.35 -15.24 5.01
C GLY A 186 -10.86 -15.13 5.28
N THR A 187 -10.00 -15.05 4.25
CA THR A 187 -8.54 -15.18 4.44
C THR A 187 -7.98 -14.07 5.36
N PRO A 188 -7.34 -14.42 6.49
CA PRO A 188 -6.73 -13.45 7.39
C PRO A 188 -5.51 -12.76 6.77
N VAL A 189 -5.30 -11.48 7.09
CA VAL A 189 -4.15 -10.70 6.59
C VAL A 189 -3.47 -9.98 7.74
N LEU A 190 -2.16 -10.17 7.86
CA LEU A 190 -1.34 -9.56 8.91
C LEU A 190 -0.25 -8.69 8.27
N PHE A 191 -0.07 -7.47 8.76
CA PHE A 191 0.97 -6.55 8.28
C PHE A 191 2.03 -6.37 9.37
N TYR A 192 3.29 -6.68 9.06
CA TYR A 192 4.40 -6.59 10.00
C TYR A 192 5.65 -5.94 9.39
N GLY A 193 6.42 -5.22 10.22
CA GLY A 193 7.70 -4.64 9.83
C GLY A 193 7.63 -3.30 9.10
N PHE A 194 6.43 -2.78 8.78
CA PHE A 194 6.29 -1.49 8.09
C PHE A 194 6.57 -0.31 9.03
N ASP A 195 7.51 0.53 8.64
CA ASP A 195 7.78 1.82 9.32
C ASP A 195 6.71 2.87 9.03
N ASP A 196 6.29 2.92 7.77
CA ASP A 196 5.22 3.76 7.26
C ASP A 196 4.41 2.98 6.22
N LEU A 197 3.17 3.43 6.00
CA LEU A 197 2.26 2.82 5.03
C LEU A 197 1.97 3.82 3.92
N THR A 198 2.15 3.35 2.69
CA THR A 198 1.76 4.07 1.47
C THR A 198 0.24 4.21 1.38
N SER A 199 -0.24 5.15 0.55
CA SER A 199 -1.68 5.33 0.31
C SER A 199 -2.36 4.05 -0.17
N LEU A 200 -1.70 3.27 -1.04
CA LEU A 200 -2.25 2.01 -1.55
C LEU A 200 -2.29 0.90 -0.48
N GLN A 201 -1.30 0.85 0.42
CA GLN A 201 -1.32 -0.08 1.56
C GLN A 201 -2.45 0.23 2.53
N LEU A 202 -2.66 1.52 2.83
CA LEU A 202 -3.81 1.96 3.64
C LEU A 202 -5.14 1.64 2.96
N ASP A 203 -5.25 1.86 1.65
CA ASP A 203 -6.43 1.50 0.85
C ASP A 203 -6.74 0.00 0.93
N ALA A 204 -5.71 -0.84 0.87
CA ALA A 204 -5.84 -2.28 0.99
C ALA A 204 -6.28 -2.70 2.41
N ILE A 205 -5.65 -2.15 3.44
CA ILE A 205 -6.01 -2.41 4.85
C ILE A 205 -7.46 -2.01 5.11
N GLU A 206 -7.89 -0.83 4.64
CA GLU A 206 -9.27 -0.36 4.79
C GLU A 206 -10.24 -1.22 3.99
N THR A 207 -9.90 -1.58 2.75
CA THR A 207 -10.75 -2.43 1.90
C THR A 207 -10.97 -3.78 2.55
N LEU A 208 -9.89 -4.48 2.89
CA LEU A 208 -9.93 -5.83 3.44
C LEU A 208 -10.53 -5.86 4.83
N GLY A 209 -10.13 -4.89 5.65
CA GLY A 209 -10.65 -4.76 6.99
C GLY A 209 -12.09 -4.29 6.95
N ARG A 210 -12.33 -3.03 6.64
CA ARG A 210 -13.62 -2.38 6.87
C ARG A 210 -14.73 -2.84 5.91
N VAL A 211 -14.42 -3.00 4.63
CA VAL A 211 -15.43 -3.27 3.60
C VAL A 211 -15.66 -4.76 3.41
N VAL A 212 -14.57 -5.53 3.32
CA VAL A 212 -14.62 -6.98 3.15
C VAL A 212 -14.91 -7.70 4.46
N ALA A 213 -14.60 -7.08 5.61
CA ALA A 213 -14.71 -7.68 6.93
C ALA A 213 -13.79 -8.88 7.15
N ALA A 214 -12.65 -8.95 6.44
CA ALA A 214 -11.63 -9.95 6.68
C ALA A 214 -10.89 -9.67 8.00
N PRO A 215 -10.36 -10.70 8.69
CA PRO A 215 -9.50 -10.48 9.84
C PRO A 215 -8.20 -9.79 9.42
N VAL A 216 -8.05 -8.50 9.71
CA VAL A 216 -6.81 -7.75 9.46
C VAL A 216 -6.12 -7.40 10.77
N THR A 217 -4.82 -7.70 10.87
CA THR A 217 -3.96 -7.28 11.98
C THR A 217 -2.82 -6.42 11.45
N VAL A 218 -2.60 -5.24 12.02
CA VAL A 218 -1.51 -4.34 11.60
C VAL A 218 -0.64 -4.02 12.79
N SER A 219 0.65 -4.29 12.67
CA SER A 219 1.66 -3.86 13.63
C SER A 219 2.26 -2.53 13.20
N LEU A 220 2.25 -1.54 14.08
CA LEU A 220 2.86 -0.22 13.85
C LEU A 220 3.87 0.09 14.95
N ALA A 221 5.05 0.55 14.55
CA ALA A 221 6.01 1.16 15.46
C ALA A 221 5.57 2.61 15.80
N TYR A 222 4.56 2.72 16.67
CA TYR A 222 4.00 3.99 17.14
C TYR A 222 4.04 4.08 18.68
N GLU A 223 4.53 5.21 19.19
CA GLU A 223 4.43 5.63 20.59
C GLU A 223 3.75 7.02 20.65
N PRO A 224 2.65 7.19 21.41
CA PRO A 224 2.08 8.51 21.65
C PRO A 224 3.09 9.44 22.34
N GLY A 225 3.24 10.67 21.86
CA GLY A 225 4.00 11.74 22.54
C GLY A 225 5.49 11.87 22.22
N ARG A 226 6.04 11.10 21.26
CA ARG A 226 7.40 11.36 20.74
C ARG A 226 7.37 12.15 19.43
N ALA A 227 8.10 13.27 19.39
CA ALA A 227 8.23 14.12 18.21
C ALA A 227 8.77 13.39 16.96
N ALA A 228 9.65 12.39 17.15
CA ALA A 228 10.17 11.54 16.08
C ALA A 228 9.10 10.69 15.35
N PHE A 229 7.86 10.61 15.88
CA PHE A 229 6.75 9.87 15.29
C PHE A 229 5.57 10.76 14.89
N ALA A 230 5.76 12.09 14.81
CA ALA A 230 4.70 13.03 14.41
C ALA A 230 4.17 12.76 13.00
N GLY A 231 5.01 12.34 12.05
CA GLY A 231 4.58 11.90 10.72
C GLY A 231 3.72 10.63 10.75
N ARG A 232 3.96 9.74 11.72
CA ARG A 232 3.23 8.47 11.91
C ARG A 232 1.89 8.64 12.62
N ALA A 233 1.66 9.79 13.26
CA ALA A 233 0.41 10.08 13.95
C ALA A 233 -0.79 10.13 12.99
N ALA A 234 -0.61 10.66 11.77
CA ALA A 234 -1.68 10.70 10.76
C ALA A 234 -2.09 9.29 10.28
N THR A 235 -1.11 8.42 10.02
CA THR A 235 -1.33 7.01 9.66
C THR A 235 -2.03 6.25 10.79
N PHE A 236 -1.55 6.43 12.02
CA PHE A 236 -2.18 5.84 13.20
C PHE A 236 -3.61 6.34 13.41
N GLN A 237 -3.87 7.64 13.29
CA GLN A 237 -5.22 8.22 13.43
C GLN A 237 -6.19 7.69 12.36
N THR A 238 -5.73 7.60 11.11
CA THR A 238 -6.53 7.05 9.99
C THR A 238 -6.94 5.61 10.26
N LEU A 239 -6.00 4.78 10.73
CA LEU A 239 -6.26 3.37 11.03
C LEU A 239 -7.02 3.18 12.35
N ALA A 240 -6.77 4.00 13.36
CA ALA A 240 -7.48 3.96 14.64
C ALA A 240 -8.96 4.33 14.45
N ALA A 241 -9.28 5.27 13.57
CA ALA A 241 -10.65 5.59 13.18
C ALA A 241 -11.38 4.40 12.52
N CYS A 242 -10.63 3.47 11.93
CA CYS A 242 -11.17 2.26 11.30
C CYS A 242 -11.12 1.02 12.22
N SER A 243 -10.51 1.11 13.40
CA SER A 243 -10.39 0.01 14.37
C SER A 243 -11.64 -0.09 15.24
N SER A 244 -12.16 -1.30 15.42
CA SER A 244 -13.28 -1.56 16.35
C SER A 244 -12.82 -1.89 17.78
N ARG A 245 -11.50 -1.92 18.06
CA ARG A 245 -10.93 -2.28 19.37
C ARG A 245 -9.85 -1.27 19.77
N ALA A 246 -9.75 -0.98 21.07
CA ALA A 246 -8.68 -0.13 21.60
C ALA A 246 -7.30 -0.74 21.24
N PRO A 247 -6.31 0.07 20.81
CA PRO A 247 -4.99 -0.43 20.44
C PRO A 247 -4.36 -1.23 21.59
N SER A 248 -3.95 -2.47 21.31
CA SER A 248 -3.15 -3.24 22.27
C SER A 248 -1.75 -2.64 22.32
N THR A 249 -1.42 -1.98 23.44
CA THR A 249 -0.15 -1.28 23.64
C THR A 249 0.83 -2.16 24.39
N THR A 250 1.97 -2.48 23.78
CA THR A 250 3.07 -3.17 24.48
C THR A 250 3.99 -2.15 25.16
N ARG A 251 4.22 -2.27 26.47
CA ARG A 251 5.24 -1.48 27.19
C ARG A 251 6.61 -2.13 27.05
N ARG A 252 7.70 -1.35 27.05
CA ARG A 252 9.07 -1.90 27.13
C ARG A 252 9.16 -2.81 28.36
N GLY A 253 9.55 -4.07 28.14
CA GLY A 253 9.97 -4.96 29.21
C GLY A 253 11.15 -4.35 29.94
N ARG A 254 11.08 -4.34 31.27
CA ARG A 254 12.19 -3.92 32.14
C ARG A 254 13.36 -4.89 31.86
N ALA A 255 14.50 -4.37 31.42
CA ALA A 255 15.70 -5.19 31.27
C ALA A 255 15.99 -5.90 32.61
N PRO A 256 16.27 -7.21 32.62
CA PRO A 256 16.81 -7.85 33.82
C PRO A 256 18.17 -7.22 34.11
N ARG A 257 18.40 -6.91 35.39
CA ARG A 257 19.65 -6.36 35.91
C ARG A 257 20.80 -7.35 35.77
#